data_AF-A0A842SWV4-F1
#
_entry.id   AF-A0A842SWV4-F1
#
_cell.length_a   1.000
_cell.length_b   1.000
_cell.length_c   1.000
_cell.angle_alpha   90.00
_cell.angle_beta   90.00
_cell.angle_gamma   90.00
#
_symmetry.space_group_name_H-M   'P 1'
#
loop_
_entity.id
_entity.type
_entity.pdbx_description
1 polymer ?
#
loop_
_entity_poly.entity_id
_entity_poly.type
_entity_poly.pdbx_seq_one_letter_code
_entity_poly.pdbx_strand_id
1 'polypeptide(L)'
;MSTQRIWTGGTMNFRDPAISPDASMWWDCPLHEIMLDPELGVVWYEDFQSFASGYRGLTETVTNSGDVAAYASSHGGHVELQTSDASVADNDETYLGSTVALYTPGAGRKLWFECAAKFTEANTDDANIILGLSSTYAANTLVDDGAGPPADYTGLVFAKV
;
A
#
# COMPACT_ATOMS: atom_id res chain seq x y z
N MET A 1 -12.53 24.23 -13.87
CA MET A 1 -11.29 24.21 -13.09
C MET A 1 -10.14 24.42 -14.04
N SER A 2 -9.15 25.26 -13.72
CA SER A 2 -7.99 25.49 -14.59
C SER A 2 -6.76 24.82 -13.99
N THR A 3 -6.26 23.78 -14.64
CA THR A 3 -4.96 23.19 -14.34
C THR A 3 -3.90 24.30 -14.34
N GLN A 4 -3.11 24.36 -13.26
CA GLN A 4 -2.02 25.31 -13.09
C GLN A 4 -0.69 24.61 -13.37
N ARG A 5 0.24 25.33 -14.03
CA ARG A 5 1.65 24.94 -14.12
C ARG A 5 2.41 25.55 -12.94
N ILE A 6 3.30 24.79 -12.32
CA ILE A 6 4.03 25.22 -11.13
C ILE A 6 5.46 24.69 -11.21
N TRP A 7 6.40 25.52 -10.77
CA TRP A 7 7.80 25.14 -10.68
C TRP A 7 8.18 24.93 -9.22
N THR A 8 8.57 23.71 -8.86
CA THR A 8 8.95 23.34 -7.50
C THR A 8 10.16 22.42 -7.55
N GLY A 9 11.20 22.68 -6.76
CA GLY A 9 12.36 21.80 -6.71
C GLY A 9 13.11 21.61 -8.05
N GLY A 10 12.93 22.54 -9.00
CA GLY A 10 13.53 22.46 -10.34
C GLY A 10 12.71 21.68 -11.38
N THR A 11 11.56 21.14 -11.01
CA THR A 11 10.65 20.40 -11.90
C THR A 11 9.37 21.20 -12.19
N MET A 12 8.73 20.93 -13.34
CA MET A 12 7.51 21.60 -13.79
C MET A 12 6.32 20.67 -13.59
N ASN A 13 5.57 20.91 -12.53
CA ASN A 13 4.39 20.14 -12.21
C ASN A 13 3.12 20.78 -12.79
N PHE A 14 2.17 19.93 -13.18
CA PHE A 14 0.81 20.32 -13.49
C PHE A 14 -0.09 19.88 -12.33
N ARG A 15 -0.90 20.79 -11.81
CA ARG A 15 -1.88 20.46 -10.77
C ARG A 15 -3.24 21.07 -11.05
N ASP A 16 -4.28 20.45 -10.52
CA ASP A 16 -5.56 21.12 -10.33
C ASP A 16 -5.70 21.51 -8.84
N PRO A 17 -5.76 22.81 -8.47
CA PRO A 17 -5.90 23.23 -7.08
C PRO A 17 -7.17 22.70 -6.39
N ALA A 18 -8.20 22.31 -7.15
CA ALA A 18 -9.41 21.73 -6.58
C ALA A 18 -9.21 20.29 -6.09
N ILE A 19 -8.21 19.58 -6.63
CA ILE A 19 -7.90 18.18 -6.32
C ILE A 19 -6.63 18.09 -5.46
N SER A 20 -5.65 18.93 -5.75
CA SER A 20 -4.33 18.97 -5.13
C SER A 20 -4.05 20.39 -4.62
N PRO A 21 -4.47 20.74 -3.39
CA PRO A 21 -4.29 22.07 -2.83
C PRO A 21 -2.80 22.40 -2.60
N ASP A 22 -2.50 23.64 -2.22
CA ASP A 22 -1.14 24.03 -1.81
C ASP A 22 -0.63 23.14 -0.68
N ALA A 23 0.62 22.68 -0.80
CA ALA A 23 1.25 21.73 0.13
C ALA A 23 0.51 20.39 0.29
N SER A 24 -0.23 19.94 -0.73
CA SER A 24 -0.72 18.57 -0.79
C SER A 24 0.43 17.56 -0.83
N MET A 25 0.13 16.30 -0.51
CA MET A 25 1.12 15.21 -0.55
C MET A 25 1.84 15.12 -1.90
N TRP A 26 1.11 15.31 -3.00
CA TRP A 26 1.61 15.17 -4.36
C TRP A 26 2.20 16.46 -4.95
N TRP A 27 2.22 17.55 -4.18
CA TRP A 27 2.60 18.88 -4.64
C TRP A 27 3.98 18.94 -5.33
N ASP A 28 4.95 18.19 -4.80
CA ASP A 28 6.33 18.16 -5.28
C ASP A 28 6.72 16.81 -5.91
N CYS A 29 5.74 15.95 -6.18
CA CYS A 29 5.96 14.67 -6.84
C CYS A 29 6.18 14.90 -8.35
N PRO A 30 7.36 14.56 -8.91
CA PRO A 30 7.69 14.81 -10.31
C PRO A 30 7.10 13.71 -11.23
N LEU A 31 5.79 13.44 -11.08
CA LEU A 31 5.13 12.31 -11.73
C LEU A 31 5.21 12.44 -13.26
N HIS A 32 5.04 13.65 -13.77
CA HIS A 32 5.09 13.92 -15.21
C HIS A 32 6.50 13.69 -15.77
N GLU A 33 7.53 14.16 -15.05
CA GLU A 33 8.92 13.96 -15.43
C GLU A 33 9.30 12.49 -15.38
N ILE A 34 8.86 11.72 -14.37
CA ILE A 34 9.11 10.27 -14.32
C ILE A 34 8.45 9.54 -15.50
N MET A 35 7.28 10.00 -15.96
CA MET A 35 6.64 9.43 -17.15
C MET A 35 7.39 9.72 -18.45
N LEU A 36 8.09 10.87 -18.53
CA LEU A 36 8.90 11.25 -19.69
C LEU A 36 10.31 10.64 -19.65
N ASP A 37 10.86 10.47 -18.44
CA ASP A 37 12.17 9.90 -18.18
C ASP A 37 12.08 8.89 -17.00
N PRO A 38 11.90 7.59 -17.31
CA PRO A 38 11.81 6.53 -16.32
C PRO A 38 13.08 6.32 -15.49
N GLU A 39 14.22 6.95 -15.84
CA GLU A 39 15.43 6.86 -15.02
C GLU A 39 15.34 7.72 -13.75
N LEU A 40 14.42 8.69 -13.71
CA LEU A 40 14.22 9.59 -12.57
C LEU A 40 13.52 8.92 -11.38
N GLY A 41 12.77 7.85 -11.60
CA GLY A 41 12.02 7.18 -10.55
C GLY A 41 11.14 6.04 -11.06
N VAL A 42 10.51 5.36 -10.11
CA VAL A 42 9.57 4.27 -10.39
C VAL A 42 8.19 4.70 -9.90
N VAL A 43 7.18 4.55 -10.77
CA VAL A 43 5.77 4.70 -10.41
C VAL A 43 5.18 3.31 -10.32
N TRP A 44 4.65 2.97 -9.15
CA TRP A 44 3.84 1.78 -8.96
C TRP A 44 2.45 2.22 -8.50
N TYR A 45 1.42 1.70 -9.18
CA TYR A 45 0.01 2.04 -8.94
C TYR A 45 -0.81 0.80 -9.23
N GLU A 46 -1.71 0.46 -8.32
CA GLU A 46 -2.66 -0.63 -8.48
C GLU A 46 -4.05 -0.19 -8.00
N ASP A 47 -5.06 -0.41 -8.84
CA ASP A 47 -6.46 -0.07 -8.55
C ASP A 47 -7.31 -1.31 -8.26
N PHE A 48 -6.76 -2.51 -8.40
CA PHE A 48 -7.42 -3.78 -8.09
C PHE A 48 -8.71 -4.02 -8.88
N GLN A 49 -8.75 -3.56 -10.16
CA GLN A 49 -9.81 -3.98 -11.09
C GLN A 49 -9.84 -5.50 -11.29
N SER A 50 -8.71 -6.16 -11.08
CA SER A 50 -8.57 -7.61 -11.00
C SER A 50 -7.38 -7.95 -10.11
N PHE A 51 -7.43 -9.11 -9.46
CA PHE A 51 -6.29 -9.63 -8.72
C PHE A 51 -6.18 -11.13 -8.94
N ALA A 52 -4.94 -11.59 -9.05
CA ALA A 52 -4.54 -12.97 -8.92
C ALA A 52 -3.17 -12.97 -8.26
N SER A 53 -2.89 -13.92 -7.36
CA SER A 53 -1.58 -13.98 -6.70
C SER A 53 -0.44 -14.04 -7.74
N GLY A 54 0.57 -13.19 -7.56
CA GLY A 54 1.67 -12.95 -8.50
C GLY A 54 1.43 -11.81 -9.49
N TYR A 55 0.19 -11.31 -9.61
CA TYR A 55 -0.14 -10.21 -10.52
C TYR A 55 0.61 -8.93 -10.11
N ARG A 56 1.36 -8.37 -11.07
CA ARG A 56 2.17 -7.14 -10.91
C ARG A 56 3.10 -7.16 -9.69
N GLY A 57 3.56 -8.36 -9.32
CA GLY A 57 4.49 -8.59 -8.21
C GLY A 57 3.84 -8.53 -6.83
N LEU A 58 2.51 -8.46 -6.74
CA LEU A 58 1.77 -8.66 -5.50
C LEU A 58 1.48 -10.15 -5.32
N THR A 59 1.71 -10.65 -4.13
CA THR A 59 1.47 -12.04 -3.74
C THR A 59 0.62 -12.01 -2.49
N GLU A 60 -0.31 -12.96 -2.39
CA GLU A 60 -1.07 -13.18 -1.17
C GLU A 60 -0.37 -14.20 -0.27
N THR A 61 -0.59 -14.11 1.03
CA THR A 61 -0.23 -15.14 1.99
C THR A 61 -1.42 -15.31 2.90
N VAL A 62 -2.04 -16.48 2.81
CA VAL A 62 -3.28 -16.82 3.51
C VAL A 62 -3.02 -18.02 4.41
N THR A 63 -3.56 -17.98 5.62
CA THR A 63 -3.59 -19.13 6.52
C THR A 63 -4.91 -19.88 6.36
N ASN A 64 -4.81 -21.21 6.25
CA ASN A 64 -5.94 -22.14 6.13
C ASN A 64 -7.00 -21.73 5.07
N SER A 65 -8.19 -21.30 5.49
CA SER A 65 -9.32 -20.91 4.64
C SER A 65 -9.42 -19.39 4.41
N GLY A 66 -8.39 -18.61 4.79
CA GLY A 66 -8.31 -17.20 4.47
C GLY A 66 -8.33 -16.93 2.97
N ASP A 67 -8.74 -15.72 2.59
CA ASP A 67 -9.00 -15.34 1.19
C ASP A 67 -8.55 -13.91 0.87
N VAL A 68 -8.11 -13.72 -0.37
CA VAL A 68 -7.82 -12.40 -0.94
C VAL A 68 -8.56 -12.28 -2.27
N ALA A 69 -9.70 -11.61 -2.24
CA ALA A 69 -10.62 -11.54 -3.37
C ALA A 69 -10.69 -10.14 -3.96
N ALA A 70 -10.53 -10.02 -5.28
CA ALA A 70 -10.81 -8.77 -5.99
C ALA A 70 -12.30 -8.64 -6.34
N TYR A 71 -12.83 -7.44 -6.12
CA TYR A 71 -14.22 -7.09 -6.40
C TYR A 71 -14.32 -6.03 -7.49
N ALA A 72 -14.26 -6.51 -8.73
CA ALA A 72 -14.35 -5.70 -9.95
C ALA A 72 -15.71 -4.99 -10.13
N SER A 73 -16.74 -5.36 -9.38
CA SER A 73 -18.08 -4.73 -9.44
C SER A 73 -18.13 -3.36 -8.75
N SER A 74 -17.09 -2.99 -8.00
CA SER A 74 -16.94 -1.66 -7.40
C SER A 74 -16.28 -0.68 -8.39
N HIS A 75 -16.73 0.58 -8.39
CA HIS A 75 -16.10 1.61 -9.23
C HIS A 75 -14.65 1.81 -8.79
N GLY A 76 -13.70 1.52 -9.68
CA GLY A 76 -12.27 1.64 -9.43
C GLY A 76 -11.60 0.37 -8.94
N GLY A 77 -12.34 -0.70 -8.60
CA GLY A 77 -11.77 -1.93 -8.05
C GLY A 77 -11.39 -1.83 -6.57
N HIS A 78 -11.35 -2.97 -5.89
CA HIS A 78 -10.71 -3.14 -4.59
C HIS A 78 -10.45 -4.62 -4.35
N VAL A 79 -9.56 -4.91 -3.41
CA VAL A 79 -9.31 -6.25 -2.89
C VAL A 79 -9.75 -6.30 -1.43
N GLU A 80 -10.39 -7.40 -1.04
CA GLU A 80 -10.71 -7.70 0.35
C GLU A 80 -9.74 -8.77 0.86
N LEU A 81 -9.25 -8.57 2.07
CA LEU A 81 -8.43 -9.55 2.78
C LEU A 81 -9.30 -10.10 3.91
N GLN A 82 -9.51 -11.41 3.90
CA GLN A 82 -10.27 -12.12 4.91
C GLN A 82 -9.38 -13.17 5.55
N THR A 83 -9.22 -13.09 6.87
CA THR A 83 -8.64 -14.21 7.64
C THR A 83 -9.58 -15.41 7.60
N SER A 84 -9.08 -16.59 7.95
CA SER A 84 -9.85 -17.83 7.93
C SER A 84 -11.11 -17.77 8.82
N ASP A 85 -12.00 -18.75 8.65
CA ASP A 85 -13.30 -18.87 9.34
C ASP A 85 -13.19 -19.26 10.84
N ALA A 86 -12.15 -18.78 11.53
CA ALA A 86 -11.82 -19.12 12.92
C ALA A 86 -11.53 -20.62 13.15
N SER A 87 -11.11 -21.32 12.10
CA SER A 87 -10.67 -22.72 12.15
C SER A 87 -9.22 -22.89 12.61
N VAL A 88 -8.46 -21.79 12.69
CA VAL A 88 -7.18 -21.75 13.40
C VAL A 88 -7.37 -21.37 14.86
N ALA A 89 -6.59 -22.01 15.73
CA ALA A 89 -6.71 -21.84 17.18
C ALA A 89 -6.13 -20.50 17.68
N ASP A 90 -5.09 -19.98 17.01
CA ASP A 90 -4.43 -18.70 17.31
C ASP A 90 -3.77 -18.16 16.03
N ASN A 91 -3.58 -16.84 15.97
CA ASN A 91 -2.76 -16.10 14.99
C ASN A 91 -3.13 -16.40 13.53
N ASP A 92 -4.40 -16.18 13.23
CA ASP A 92 -4.89 -16.20 11.87
C ASP A 92 -4.44 -14.96 11.10
N GLU A 93 -3.90 -15.17 9.92
CA GLU A 93 -3.27 -14.10 9.17
C GLU A 93 -3.61 -14.18 7.69
N THR A 94 -3.83 -13.02 7.09
CA THR A 94 -3.96 -12.87 5.65
C THR A 94 -3.28 -11.58 5.22
N TYR A 95 -2.36 -11.70 4.29
CA TYR A 95 -1.50 -10.62 3.83
C TYR A 95 -1.54 -10.50 2.31
N LEU A 96 -1.39 -9.27 1.86
CA LEU A 96 -1.11 -8.95 0.48
C LEU A 96 0.08 -8.00 0.45
N GLY A 97 1.11 -8.35 -0.30
CA GLY A 97 2.30 -7.51 -0.39
C GLY A 97 3.16 -7.87 -1.58
N SER A 98 4.16 -7.03 -1.84
CA SER A 98 5.02 -7.24 -2.99
C SER A 98 6.17 -8.18 -2.68
N THR A 99 6.37 -9.21 -3.52
CA THR A 99 7.55 -10.09 -3.45
C THR A 99 8.76 -9.51 -4.16
N VAL A 100 8.59 -8.37 -4.84
CA VAL A 100 9.68 -7.61 -5.45
C VAL A 100 9.93 -6.34 -4.66
N ALA A 101 11.20 -5.97 -4.53
CA ALA A 101 11.59 -4.71 -3.89
C ALA A 101 11.19 -3.53 -4.78
N LEU A 102 10.00 -2.98 -4.55
CA LEU A 102 9.47 -1.82 -5.30
C LEU A 102 10.23 -0.53 -4.99
N TYR A 103 10.84 -0.44 -3.81
CA TYR A 103 11.59 0.72 -3.37
C TYR A 103 12.76 0.31 -2.49
N THR A 104 13.77 1.18 -2.41
CA THR A 104 14.85 1.08 -1.42
C THR A 104 15.03 2.46 -0.80
N PRO A 105 14.81 2.61 0.52
CA PRO A 105 15.08 3.85 1.22
C PRO A 105 16.51 4.31 0.98
N GLY A 106 16.68 5.58 0.64
CA GLY A 106 17.99 6.18 0.39
C GLY A 106 18.01 7.61 0.89
N ALA A 107 19.12 8.01 1.50
CA ALA A 107 19.29 9.37 1.99
C ALA A 107 19.08 10.39 0.86
N GLY A 108 18.27 11.42 1.12
CA GLY A 108 17.96 12.49 0.16
C GLY A 108 17.00 12.09 -0.96
N ARG A 109 16.49 10.86 -0.98
CA ARG A 109 15.43 10.44 -1.91
C ARG A 109 14.06 10.70 -1.31
N LYS A 110 13.13 11.18 -2.13
CA LYS A 110 11.74 11.39 -1.74
C LYS A 110 10.90 10.19 -2.14
N LEU A 111 9.89 9.90 -1.33
CA LEU A 111 8.95 8.81 -1.52
C LEU A 111 7.55 9.35 -1.28
N TRP A 112 6.64 9.03 -2.19
CA TRP A 112 5.22 9.36 -2.08
C TRP A 112 4.44 8.06 -1.98
N PHE A 113 3.54 7.98 -1.02
CA PHE A 113 2.72 6.80 -0.77
C PHE A 113 1.31 7.24 -0.41
N GLU A 114 0.34 6.72 -1.15
CA GLU A 114 -1.07 6.88 -0.90
C GLU A 114 -1.75 5.52 -1.05
N CYS A 115 -2.69 5.24 -0.17
CA CYS A 115 -3.58 4.09 -0.28
C CYS A 115 -4.93 4.42 0.35
N ALA A 116 -6.00 3.81 -0.17
CA ALA A 116 -7.31 3.82 0.45
C ALA A 116 -7.54 2.45 1.09
N ALA A 117 -7.69 2.41 2.41
CA ALA A 117 -7.98 1.19 3.15
C ALA A 117 -9.18 1.42 4.07
N LYS A 118 -10.00 0.38 4.22
CA LYS A 118 -11.09 0.33 5.18
C LYS A 118 -10.94 -0.93 6.01
N PHE A 119 -11.01 -0.77 7.33
CA PHE A 119 -10.92 -1.87 8.27
C PHE A 119 -12.31 -2.27 8.74
N THR A 120 -12.53 -3.58 8.84
CA THR A 120 -13.75 -4.18 9.38
C THR A 120 -13.34 -5.06 10.54
N GLU A 121 -13.94 -4.85 11.70
CA GLU A 121 -13.74 -5.73 12.86
C GLU A 121 -14.84 -6.79 12.89
N ALA A 122 -14.44 -8.07 12.94
CA ALA A 122 -15.39 -9.18 13.12
C ALA A 122 -15.86 -9.25 14.58
N ASN A 123 -14.92 -9.14 15.52
CA ASN A 123 -15.15 -8.97 16.96
C ASN A 123 -14.52 -7.64 17.41
N THR A 124 -15.15 -6.96 18.38
CA THR A 124 -14.66 -5.68 18.91
C THR A 124 -13.24 -5.83 19.45
N ASP A 125 -12.32 -5.00 18.94
CA ASP A 125 -10.92 -4.88 19.36
C ASP A 125 -9.96 -6.04 19.01
N ASP A 126 -10.41 -7.16 18.43
CA ASP A 126 -9.55 -8.35 18.24
C ASP A 126 -8.68 -8.30 16.97
N ALA A 127 -8.99 -7.44 16.00
CA ALA A 127 -8.28 -7.41 14.72
C ALA A 127 -6.97 -6.63 14.81
N ASN A 128 -5.86 -7.33 14.60
CA ASN A 128 -4.54 -6.74 14.38
C ASN A 128 -4.40 -6.40 12.88
N ILE A 129 -4.01 -5.16 12.57
CA ILE A 129 -3.94 -4.66 11.20
C ILE A 129 -2.57 -4.01 10.96
N ILE A 130 -2.00 -4.23 9.78
CA ILE A 130 -0.81 -3.51 9.30
C ILE A 130 -1.00 -3.10 7.84
N LEU A 131 -0.60 -1.86 7.52
CA LEU A 131 -0.67 -1.28 6.18
C LEU A 131 0.50 -0.33 5.94
N GLY A 132 1.14 -0.42 4.78
CA GLY A 132 2.13 0.56 4.38
C GLY A 132 3.26 -0.05 3.56
N LEU A 133 4.46 0.48 3.77
CA LEU A 133 5.67 0.10 3.08
C LEU A 133 6.59 -0.65 4.02
N SER A 134 6.98 -1.86 3.63
CA SER A 134 7.93 -2.68 4.38
C SER A 134 8.99 -3.25 3.45
N SER A 135 10.22 -3.41 3.95
CA SER A 135 11.30 -4.15 3.29
C SER A 135 11.14 -5.66 3.39
N THR A 136 10.18 -6.13 4.20
CA THR A 136 9.90 -7.53 4.45
C THR A 136 8.47 -7.87 4.02
N TYR A 137 8.32 -9.01 3.36
CA TYR A 137 7.03 -9.61 3.04
C TYR A 137 7.13 -11.11 3.33
N ALA A 138 6.67 -11.51 4.52
CA ALA A 138 6.68 -12.88 5.02
C ALA A 138 5.57 -13.09 6.06
N ALA A 139 5.35 -14.33 6.48
CA ALA A 139 4.56 -14.61 7.68
C ALA A 139 5.10 -13.82 8.88
N ASN A 140 4.22 -13.47 9.83
CA ASN A 140 4.54 -12.66 11.00
C ASN A 140 5.07 -11.24 10.67
N THR A 141 4.64 -10.67 9.53
CA THR A 141 4.86 -9.24 9.23
C THR A 141 4.07 -8.35 10.19
N LEU A 142 3.00 -8.89 10.77
CA LEU A 142 2.48 -8.46 12.06
C LEU A 142 2.79 -9.60 13.04
N VAL A 143 3.47 -9.30 14.13
CA VAL A 143 3.91 -10.33 15.05
C VAL A 143 2.72 -10.80 15.89
N ASP A 144 2.68 -12.11 16.07
CA ASP A 144 1.90 -12.90 17.02
C ASP A 144 1.48 -12.15 18.30
N ASP A 145 0.28 -12.48 18.81
CA ASP A 145 -0.24 -11.99 20.08
C ASP A 145 -0.30 -10.45 20.21
N GLY A 146 -0.49 -9.75 19.08
CA GLY A 146 -0.58 -8.29 19.08
C GLY A 146 0.76 -7.59 19.35
N ALA A 147 1.88 -8.24 19.09
CA ALA A 147 3.21 -7.66 19.33
C ALA A 147 3.60 -6.57 18.31
N GLY A 148 2.79 -6.34 17.28
CA GLY A 148 2.96 -5.24 16.32
C GLY A 148 3.92 -5.58 15.19
N PRO A 149 4.38 -4.59 14.41
CA PRO A 149 5.34 -4.83 13.34
C PRO A 149 6.64 -5.46 13.88
N PRO A 150 7.37 -6.28 13.09
CA PRO A 150 8.60 -6.93 13.52
C PRO A 150 9.63 -5.90 13.99
N ALA A 151 10.52 -6.31 14.91
CA ALA A 151 11.56 -5.41 15.40
C ALA A 151 12.62 -5.08 14.33
N ASP A 152 12.80 -5.97 13.35
CA ASP A 152 13.85 -5.88 12.33
C ASP A 152 13.23 -5.77 10.94
N TYR A 153 12.82 -4.54 10.58
CA TYR A 153 12.40 -4.18 9.23
C TYR A 153 12.77 -2.72 8.93
N THR A 154 12.83 -2.39 7.65
CA THR A 154 12.91 -1.00 7.19
C THR A 154 11.60 -0.65 6.50
N GLY A 155 10.90 0.37 6.97
CA GLY A 155 9.60 0.71 6.40
C GLY A 155 8.92 1.90 7.04
N LEU A 156 7.72 2.18 6.54
CA LEU A 156 6.76 3.12 7.08
C LEU A 156 5.39 2.44 7.04
N VAL A 157 4.89 2.08 8.23
CA VAL A 157 3.64 1.33 8.38
C VAL A 157 2.71 2.02 9.36
N PHE A 158 1.41 1.84 9.13
CA PHE A 158 0.34 2.12 10.06
C PHE A 158 -0.13 0.78 10.60
N ALA A 159 -0.16 0.63 11.93
CA ALA A 159 -0.56 -0.61 12.58
C ALA A 159 -1.58 -0.38 13.70
N LYS A 160 -2.52 -1.31 13.83
CA LYS A 160 -3.39 -1.51 14.99
C LYS A 160 -3.02 -2.85 15.62
N VAL A 161 -2.82 -2.84 16.93
CA VAL A 161 -2.68 -4.00 17.81
C VAL A 161 -3.56 -3.80 19.04
#